data_AF-A0A849DDE9-F1
#
_entry.id   AF-A0A849DDE9-F1
#
_cell.length_a   1.000
_cell.length_b   1.000
_cell.length_c   1.000
_cell.angle_alpha   90.00
_cell.angle_beta   90.00
_cell.angle_gamma   90.00
#
_symmetry.space_group_name_H-M   'P 1'
#
loop_
_entity.id
_entity.type
_entity.pdbx_description
1 polymer ?
#
loop_
_entity_poly.entity_id
_entity_poly.type
_entity_poly.pdbx_seq_one_letter_code
_entity_poly.pdbx_strand_id
1 'polypeptide(L)'
;DEVASFDADNNKVTTRAGEEVPYDFMVVATGMEYHYEWIKGLTEDDIGKNGISSVYLSDLEKGTADGGSITWEWFEALKEAAASGKKPTAIYTQPSTAIKCGGAPQKILFLSADHLRKDDLGADFIFTTSKSKLFKHPEFDEALHKVQDGYDTITNKFRHNLVAIDVNNKVATFEETYEIKGEYDEDLEEYDMSEETRMVDMSYDFIHIVPPMGASQALVDSTLGWQKGSAKGWLEVDQYTLQHRRYDNVFGIGDVCGIPLCRTGGSARHQGPIVVGNLVAALEGKPLKGKFDGYTVCPIKTEYGQILMAEFNYEGVAPTIPFLNPAEPRFFWWAFDLYQLKPMYWYLMLKGWF
;
A
#
# COMPACT_ATOMS: atom_id res chain seq x y z
N ASP A 1 -7.17 1.14 -24.97
CA ASP A 1 -8.35 1.87 -24.48
C ASP A 1 -8.62 1.42 -23.05
N GLU A 2 -9.34 2.22 -22.28
CA GLU A 2 -9.67 1.96 -20.88
C GLU A 2 -11.13 1.49 -20.75
N VAL A 3 -11.44 0.68 -19.72
CA VAL A 3 -12.83 0.30 -19.41
C VAL A 3 -13.54 1.49 -18.74
N ALA A 4 -14.61 1.96 -19.36
CA ALA A 4 -15.48 3.01 -18.81
C ALA A 4 -16.60 2.45 -17.95
N SER A 5 -17.14 1.27 -18.27
CA SER A 5 -18.16 0.61 -17.45
C SER A 5 -18.16 -0.91 -17.63
N PHE A 6 -18.62 -1.60 -16.59
CA PHE A 6 -18.87 -3.04 -16.59
C PHE A 6 -20.38 -3.31 -16.59
N ASP A 7 -20.85 -4.13 -17.52
CA ASP A 7 -22.22 -4.63 -17.58
C ASP A 7 -22.19 -6.16 -17.46
N ALA A 8 -22.04 -6.63 -16.22
CA ALA A 8 -21.88 -8.05 -15.91
C ALA A 8 -23.16 -8.86 -16.13
N ASP A 9 -24.34 -8.23 -16.05
CA ASP A 9 -25.62 -8.89 -16.31
C ASP A 9 -25.78 -9.25 -17.80
N ASN A 10 -25.12 -8.50 -18.69
CA ASN A 10 -25.14 -8.73 -20.14
C ASN A 10 -23.80 -9.21 -20.70
N ASN A 11 -22.85 -9.59 -19.85
CA ASN A 11 -21.51 -10.08 -20.23
C ASN A 11 -20.77 -9.16 -21.21
N LYS A 12 -20.73 -7.85 -20.93
CA LYS A 12 -19.97 -6.89 -21.75
C LYS A 12 -19.29 -5.81 -20.92
N VAL A 13 -18.29 -5.18 -21.51
CA VAL A 13 -17.66 -3.95 -21.00
C VAL A 13 -17.75 -2.87 -22.07
N THR A 14 -17.90 -1.62 -21.64
CA THR A 14 -17.84 -0.47 -22.54
C THR A 14 -16.52 0.26 -22.33
N THR A 15 -15.80 0.55 -23.40
CA THR A 15 -14.54 1.30 -23.32
C THR A 15 -14.77 2.81 -23.29
N ARG A 16 -13.75 3.60 -22.96
CA ARG A 16 -13.84 5.08 -23.00
C ARG A 16 -14.12 5.63 -24.39
N ALA A 17 -13.70 4.94 -25.45
CA ALA A 17 -14.07 5.27 -26.83
C ALA A 17 -15.53 4.92 -27.18
N GLY A 18 -16.27 4.26 -26.29
CA GLY A 18 -17.66 3.83 -26.50
C GLY A 18 -17.79 2.49 -27.21
N GLU A 19 -16.71 1.71 -27.36
CA GLU A 19 -16.77 0.37 -27.91
C GLU A 19 -17.37 -0.60 -26.89
N GLU A 20 -18.34 -1.41 -27.30
CA GLU A 20 -18.87 -2.50 -26.49
C GLU A 20 -18.12 -3.80 -26.81
N VAL A 21 -17.47 -4.37 -25.80
CA VAL A 21 -16.71 -5.62 -25.91
C VAL A 21 -17.44 -6.72 -25.13
N PRO A 22 -18.10 -7.68 -25.80
CA PRO A 22 -18.71 -8.83 -25.14
C PRO A 22 -17.65 -9.82 -24.67
N TYR A 23 -17.96 -10.62 -23.65
CA TYR A 23 -17.09 -11.68 -23.15
C TYR A 23 -17.86 -12.95 -22.78
N ASP A 24 -17.21 -14.10 -22.88
CA ASP A 24 -17.70 -15.33 -22.26
C ASP A 24 -17.24 -15.40 -20.80
N PHE A 25 -15.98 -15.03 -20.55
CA PHE A 25 -15.34 -14.93 -19.24
C PHE A 25 -14.53 -13.63 -19.14
N MET A 26 -14.47 -13.07 -17.94
CA MET A 26 -13.71 -11.85 -17.67
C MET A 26 -12.79 -12.02 -16.46
N VAL A 27 -11.56 -11.53 -16.57
CA VAL A 27 -10.62 -11.40 -15.45
C VAL A 27 -10.38 -9.92 -15.18
N VAL A 28 -10.81 -9.43 -14.03
CA VAL A 28 -10.64 -8.04 -13.62
C VAL A 28 -9.29 -7.88 -12.91
N ALA A 29 -8.41 -7.08 -13.51
CA ALA A 29 -7.04 -6.83 -13.04
C ALA A 29 -6.67 -5.34 -13.11
N THR A 30 -7.63 -4.44 -12.88
CA THR A 30 -7.47 -2.98 -13.06
C THR A 30 -6.57 -2.31 -12.02
N GLY A 31 -6.10 -3.05 -11.03
CA GLY A 31 -5.22 -2.52 -10.00
C GLY A 31 -5.96 -1.59 -9.03
N MET A 32 -5.38 -0.41 -8.77
CA MET A 32 -5.96 0.64 -7.94
C MET A 32 -5.48 2.01 -8.42
N GLU A 33 -6.30 3.02 -8.18
CA GLU A 33 -6.08 4.43 -8.55
C GLU A 33 -5.50 5.23 -7.38
N TYR A 34 -4.83 6.33 -7.69
CA TYR A 34 -4.23 7.26 -6.74
C TYR A 34 -5.04 8.54 -6.70
N HIS A 35 -5.41 8.96 -5.50
CA HIS A 35 -6.29 10.09 -5.29
C HIS A 35 -5.60 11.18 -4.47
N TYR A 36 -4.63 11.88 -5.07
CA TYR A 36 -3.98 13.03 -4.42
C TYR A 36 -4.98 14.14 -4.12
N GLU A 37 -5.98 14.31 -4.97
CA GLU A 37 -7.06 15.28 -4.86
C GLU A 37 -7.98 15.06 -3.64
N TRP A 38 -7.93 13.88 -3.01
CA TRP A 38 -8.63 13.64 -1.74
C TRP A 38 -7.95 14.32 -0.55
N ILE A 39 -6.69 14.75 -0.70
CA ILE A 39 -6.01 15.60 0.27
C ILE A 39 -6.27 17.05 -0.13
N LYS A 40 -7.05 17.77 0.67
CA LYS A 40 -7.45 19.15 0.36
C LYS A 40 -6.22 20.05 0.22
N GLY A 41 -6.14 20.77 -0.90
CA GLY A 41 -5.03 21.70 -1.18
C GLY A 41 -3.80 21.06 -1.81
N LEU A 42 -3.84 19.75 -2.10
CA LEU A 42 -2.82 19.04 -2.84
C LEU A 42 -3.29 18.74 -4.26
N THR A 43 -2.39 18.90 -5.23
CA THR A 43 -2.56 18.40 -6.59
C THR A 43 -1.36 17.52 -6.97
N GLU A 44 -1.50 16.69 -8.00
CA GLU A 44 -0.37 15.91 -8.52
C GLU A 44 0.79 16.80 -8.98
N ASP A 45 0.49 17.99 -9.50
CA ASP A 45 1.49 18.96 -9.95
C ASP A 45 2.38 19.52 -8.82
N ASP A 46 1.97 19.36 -7.56
CA ASP A 46 2.78 19.76 -6.40
C ASP A 46 3.88 18.74 -6.06
N ILE A 47 3.78 17.50 -6.55
CA ILE A 47 4.76 16.45 -6.27
C ILE A 47 6.09 16.81 -6.94
N GLY A 48 7.18 16.74 -6.16
CA GLY A 48 8.51 17.17 -6.57
C GLY A 48 8.79 18.67 -6.36
N LYS A 49 7.82 19.43 -5.83
CA LYS A 49 7.94 20.86 -5.52
C LYS A 49 7.72 21.11 -4.04
N ASN A 50 8.18 22.25 -3.54
CA ASN A 50 7.90 22.71 -2.17
C ASN A 50 8.27 21.73 -1.04
N GLY A 51 9.17 20.78 -1.29
CA GLY A 51 9.53 19.73 -0.33
C GLY A 51 8.52 18.57 -0.29
N ILE A 52 7.61 18.46 -1.25
CA ILE A 52 6.64 17.37 -1.35
C ILE A 52 7.16 16.30 -2.30
N SER A 53 7.07 15.03 -1.94
CA SER A 53 7.40 13.90 -2.81
C SER A 53 6.42 12.75 -2.63
N SER A 54 6.36 11.86 -3.62
CA SER A 54 5.63 10.60 -3.53
C SER A 54 6.27 9.59 -4.47
N VAL A 55 6.75 8.48 -3.93
CA VAL A 55 7.27 7.36 -4.73
C VAL A 55 6.18 6.70 -5.58
N TYR A 56 4.91 6.97 -5.28
CA TYR A 56 3.75 6.45 -6.01
C TYR A 56 3.37 7.28 -7.23
N LEU A 57 3.98 8.46 -7.46
CA LEU A 57 3.66 9.25 -8.65
C LEU A 57 3.98 8.44 -9.93
N SER A 58 2.96 8.17 -10.71
CA SER A 58 3.05 7.46 -11.98
C SER A 58 1.90 7.87 -12.87
N ASP A 59 2.14 7.98 -14.17
CA ASP A 59 1.10 8.19 -15.16
C ASP A 59 0.88 6.88 -15.91
N LEU A 60 -0.24 6.21 -15.65
CA LEU A 60 -0.54 4.90 -16.26
C LEU A 60 -0.87 5.03 -17.75
N GLU A 61 -1.44 6.16 -18.21
CA GLU A 61 -1.75 6.39 -19.62
C GLU A 61 -0.47 6.64 -20.43
N LYS A 62 0.44 7.45 -19.89
CA LYS A 62 1.75 7.72 -20.51
C LYS A 62 2.78 6.62 -20.24
N GLY A 63 2.50 5.72 -19.30
CA GLY A 63 3.40 4.65 -18.89
C GLY A 63 4.64 5.14 -18.14
N THR A 64 4.54 6.24 -17.38
CA THR A 64 5.67 6.79 -16.62
C THR A 64 5.62 6.37 -15.15
N ALA A 65 6.78 6.31 -14.51
CA ALA A 65 6.96 5.96 -13.10
C ALA A 65 7.95 6.93 -12.45
N ASP A 66 7.63 8.22 -12.53
CA ASP A 66 8.56 9.31 -12.20
C ASP A 66 8.77 9.49 -10.68
N GLY A 67 7.85 8.97 -9.86
CA GLY A 67 7.90 9.06 -8.40
C GLY A 67 9.22 8.57 -7.80
N GLY A 68 9.82 7.52 -8.36
CA GLY A 68 11.13 7.02 -7.91
C GLY A 68 12.25 8.05 -8.09
N SER A 69 12.33 8.66 -9.27
CA SER A 69 13.35 9.68 -9.58
C SER A 69 13.11 10.96 -8.76
N ILE A 70 11.86 11.40 -8.64
CA ILE A 70 11.48 12.56 -7.84
C ILE A 70 11.77 12.35 -6.35
N THR A 71 11.52 11.15 -5.81
CA THR A 71 11.88 10.82 -4.42
C THR A 71 13.38 10.78 -4.20
N TRP A 72 14.17 10.39 -5.22
CA TRP A 72 15.63 10.47 -5.12
C TRP A 72 16.13 11.92 -5.08
N GLU A 73 15.65 12.78 -5.97
CA GLU A 73 15.97 14.22 -5.93
C GLU A 73 15.55 14.85 -4.59
N TRP A 74 14.42 14.41 -4.04
CA TRP A 74 13.95 14.80 -2.72
C TRP A 74 14.88 14.32 -1.58
N PHE A 75 15.49 13.13 -1.66
CA PHE A 75 16.53 12.69 -0.71
C PHE A 75 17.76 13.59 -0.76
N GLU A 76 18.24 13.93 -1.96
CA GLU A 76 19.40 14.82 -2.12
C GLU A 76 19.11 16.22 -1.58
N ALA A 77 17.91 16.77 -1.84
CA ALA A 77 17.50 18.06 -1.30
C ALA A 77 17.36 18.05 0.24
N LEU A 78 16.83 16.97 0.81
CA LEU A 78 16.76 16.78 2.27
C LEU A 78 18.16 16.73 2.88
N LYS A 79 19.10 16.03 2.21
CA LYS A 79 20.49 15.94 2.62
C LYS A 79 21.22 17.27 2.54
N GLU A 80 21.02 18.04 1.48
CA GLU A 80 21.56 19.40 1.36
C GLU A 80 21.05 20.31 2.48
N ALA A 81 19.76 20.23 2.79
CA ALA A 81 19.17 20.98 3.89
C ALA A 81 19.77 20.59 5.25
N ALA A 82 19.98 19.30 5.51
CA ALA A 82 20.64 18.83 6.73
C ALA A 82 22.12 19.27 6.80
N ALA A 83 22.85 19.21 5.68
CA ALA A 83 24.25 19.63 5.58
C ALA A 83 24.44 21.15 5.80
N SER A 84 23.38 21.95 5.64
CA SER A 84 23.41 23.40 5.92
C SER A 84 23.53 23.76 7.41
N GLY A 85 23.52 22.77 8.30
CA GLY A 85 23.55 22.94 9.76
C GLY A 85 22.17 23.14 10.39
N LYS A 86 21.10 23.09 9.59
CA LYS A 86 19.71 23.00 10.06
C LYS A 86 19.34 21.54 10.28
N LYS A 87 18.37 21.30 11.16
CA LYS A 87 17.73 20.00 11.33
C LYS A 87 16.35 20.06 10.68
N PRO A 88 16.20 19.63 9.41
CA PRO A 88 14.93 19.76 8.70
C PRO A 88 13.89 18.81 9.28
N THR A 89 12.62 19.19 9.23
CA THR A 89 11.49 18.30 9.56
C THR A 89 11.04 17.54 8.33
N ALA A 90 11.08 16.20 8.38
CA ALA A 90 10.68 15.30 7.30
C ALA A 90 9.49 14.42 7.74
N ILE A 91 8.33 14.63 7.15
CA ILE A 91 7.09 13.87 7.46
C ILE A 91 6.88 12.76 6.42
N TYR A 92 6.48 11.57 6.86
CA TYR A 92 6.15 10.42 5.99
C TYR A 92 4.75 9.94 6.31
N THR A 93 3.88 9.91 5.31
CA THR A 93 2.45 9.64 5.54
C THR A 93 2.01 8.24 5.14
N GLN A 94 1.05 7.71 5.88
CA GLN A 94 0.29 6.51 5.54
C GLN A 94 -1.20 6.81 5.72
N PRO A 95 -2.01 6.82 4.64
CA PRO A 95 -3.42 7.20 4.71
C PRO A 95 -4.28 6.12 5.35
N SER A 96 -5.52 6.48 5.67
CA SER A 96 -6.56 5.58 6.20
C SER A 96 -7.16 4.60 5.19
N THR A 97 -6.94 4.82 3.91
CA THR A 97 -7.39 3.93 2.84
C THR A 97 -6.52 2.68 2.70
N ALA A 98 -7.02 1.69 1.96
CA ALA A 98 -6.20 0.55 1.57
C ALA A 98 -5.15 1.00 0.55
N ILE A 99 -3.87 0.69 0.79
CA ILE A 99 -2.76 1.05 -0.11
C ILE A 99 -2.06 -0.18 -0.67
N LYS A 100 -1.48 -0.07 -1.87
CA LYS A 100 -0.56 -1.11 -2.37
C LYS A 100 0.78 -1.02 -1.65
N CYS A 101 1.37 -2.18 -1.35
CA CYS A 101 2.63 -2.28 -0.61
C CYS A 101 2.62 -1.50 0.72
N GLY A 102 1.85 -1.96 1.70
CA GLY A 102 1.62 -1.24 2.96
C GLY A 102 2.85 -0.83 3.79
N GLY A 103 4.01 -1.44 3.55
CA GLY A 103 5.28 -1.05 4.19
C GLY A 103 6.07 0.03 3.45
N ALA A 104 5.70 0.43 2.23
CA ALA A 104 6.44 1.43 1.46
C ALA A 104 6.63 2.79 2.16
N PRO A 105 5.65 3.36 2.91
CA PRO A 105 5.88 4.58 3.67
C PRO A 105 7.12 4.48 4.59
N GLN A 106 7.26 3.36 5.29
CA GLN A 106 8.37 3.10 6.20
C GLN A 106 9.68 2.85 5.44
N LYS A 107 9.64 2.22 4.25
CA LYS A 107 10.84 2.03 3.41
C LYS A 107 11.45 3.36 3.02
N ILE A 108 10.64 4.34 2.61
CA ILE A 108 11.15 5.66 2.22
C ILE A 108 11.74 6.38 3.43
N LEU A 109 11.07 6.33 4.59
CA LEU A 109 11.60 6.84 5.86
C LEU A 109 12.97 6.26 6.21
N PHE A 110 13.11 4.93 6.19
CA PHE A 110 14.37 4.30 6.58
C PHE A 110 15.48 4.57 5.58
N LEU A 111 15.17 4.56 4.27
CA LEU A 111 16.17 4.83 3.24
C LEU A 111 16.66 6.28 3.30
N SER A 112 15.79 7.27 3.49
CA SER A 112 16.22 8.67 3.65
C SER A 112 17.01 8.87 4.94
N ALA A 113 16.56 8.28 6.05
CA ALA A 113 17.26 8.38 7.33
C ALA A 113 18.65 7.77 7.26
N ASP A 114 18.79 6.59 6.65
CA ASP A 114 20.10 5.95 6.44
C ASP A 114 20.97 6.72 5.45
N HIS A 115 20.38 7.32 4.42
CA HIS A 115 21.10 8.17 3.46
C HIS A 115 21.76 9.38 4.13
N LEU A 116 21.08 9.99 5.12
CA LEU A 116 21.62 11.08 5.94
C LEU A 116 22.67 10.57 6.94
N ARG A 117 22.35 9.49 7.66
CA ARG A 117 23.20 8.91 8.72
C ARG A 117 24.59 8.54 8.22
N LYS A 118 24.72 8.09 6.97
CA LYS A 118 26.01 7.74 6.35
C LYS A 118 27.02 8.88 6.26
N ASP A 119 26.54 10.12 6.27
CA ASP A 119 27.35 11.33 6.22
C ASP A 119 27.31 12.09 7.55
N ASP A 120 26.96 11.40 8.64
CA ASP A 120 26.79 11.97 9.99
C ASP A 120 25.74 13.10 10.04
N LEU A 121 24.75 13.06 9.13
CA LEU A 121 23.64 14.00 9.07
C LEU A 121 22.36 13.41 9.67
N GLY A 122 21.42 14.27 10.03
CA GLY A 122 20.11 13.88 10.55
C GLY A 122 19.02 14.91 10.26
N ALA A 123 17.79 14.51 10.51
CA ALA A 123 16.58 15.33 10.37
C ALA A 123 15.61 14.98 11.52
N ASP A 124 14.57 15.76 11.73
CA ASP A 124 13.45 15.37 12.61
C ASP A 124 12.45 14.57 11.78
N PHE A 125 12.50 13.24 11.91
CA PHE A 125 11.67 12.34 11.11
C PHE A 125 10.35 12.04 11.82
N ILE A 126 9.23 12.30 11.15
CA ILE A 126 7.89 12.05 11.69
C ILE A 126 7.18 11.05 10.79
N PHE A 127 6.91 9.86 11.31
CA PHE A 127 6.07 8.88 10.63
C PHE A 127 4.63 9.02 11.10
N THR A 128 3.73 9.40 10.21
CA THR A 128 2.29 9.51 10.50
C THR A 128 1.56 8.33 9.88
N THR A 129 0.68 7.70 10.63
CA THR A 129 -0.16 6.61 10.12
C THR A 129 -1.52 6.66 10.78
N SER A 130 -2.58 6.34 10.02
CA SER A 130 -3.93 6.21 10.56
C SER A 130 -4.08 5.01 11.52
N LYS A 131 -3.08 4.13 11.58
CA LYS A 131 -3.09 2.91 12.39
C LYS A 131 -2.59 3.18 13.81
N SER A 132 -2.84 2.24 14.71
CA SER A 132 -2.34 2.26 16.10
C SER A 132 -0.98 1.61 16.30
N LYS A 133 -0.36 1.04 15.24
CA LYS A 133 0.89 0.28 15.27
C LYS A 133 1.63 0.30 13.93
N LEU A 134 2.92 -0.04 13.92
CA LEU A 134 3.78 -0.04 12.72
C LEU A 134 3.49 -1.23 11.79
N PHE A 135 3.14 -2.38 12.37
CA PHE A 135 2.80 -3.59 11.64
C PHE A 135 1.69 -4.41 12.31
N LYS A 136 0.96 -5.21 11.52
CA LYS A 136 -0.15 -6.01 12.07
C LYS A 136 0.34 -7.13 12.99
N HIS A 137 1.34 -7.88 12.55
CA HIS A 137 1.91 -9.02 13.27
C HIS A 137 2.93 -8.54 14.31
N PRO A 138 2.80 -8.97 15.59
CA PRO A 138 3.65 -8.49 16.68
C PRO A 138 5.14 -8.65 16.44
N GLU A 139 5.59 -9.77 15.84
CA GLU A 139 7.03 -9.99 15.61
C GLU A 139 7.65 -8.96 14.66
N PHE A 140 6.92 -8.52 13.64
CA PHE A 140 7.38 -7.52 12.70
C PHE A 140 7.22 -6.11 13.28
N ASP A 141 6.18 -5.88 14.08
CA ASP A 141 5.97 -4.61 14.78
C ASP A 141 7.12 -4.32 15.77
N GLU A 142 7.47 -5.30 16.60
CA GLU A 142 8.60 -5.21 17.54
C GLU A 142 9.93 -5.02 16.79
N ALA A 143 10.13 -5.74 15.70
CA ALA A 143 11.35 -5.61 14.91
C ALA A 143 11.48 -4.23 14.26
N LEU A 144 10.38 -3.63 13.79
CA LEU A 144 10.39 -2.28 13.21
C LEU A 144 10.64 -1.21 14.27
N HIS A 145 10.12 -1.37 15.49
CA HIS A 145 10.48 -0.51 16.61
C HIS A 145 11.99 -0.58 16.91
N LYS A 146 12.58 -1.78 16.97
CA LYS A 146 14.04 -1.94 17.14
C LYS A 146 14.85 -1.31 16.02
N VAL A 147 14.36 -1.35 14.78
CA VAL A 147 15.00 -0.66 13.65
C VAL A 147 14.94 0.85 13.85
N GLN A 148 13.79 1.39 14.27
CA GLN A 148 13.64 2.81 14.54
C GLN A 148 14.54 3.31 15.68
N ASP A 149 14.74 2.51 16.74
CA ASP A 149 15.65 2.82 17.85
C ASP A 149 17.12 2.98 17.40
N GLY A 150 17.47 2.45 16.23
CA GLY A 150 18.79 2.64 15.60
C GLY A 150 18.97 3.99 14.90
N TYR A 151 17.97 4.87 14.94
CA TYR A 151 17.99 6.23 14.40
C TYR A 151 17.58 7.23 15.48
N ASP A 152 18.29 8.35 15.59
CA ASP A 152 18.18 9.27 16.73
C ASP A 152 16.83 10.01 16.86
N THR A 153 16.03 10.10 15.80
CA THR A 153 14.97 11.13 15.69
C THR A 153 13.67 10.66 15.03
N ILE A 154 13.41 9.35 14.95
CA ILE A 154 12.15 8.85 14.39
C ILE A 154 11.04 8.94 15.45
N THR A 155 10.02 9.75 15.17
CA THR A 155 8.80 9.85 15.99
C THR A 155 7.61 9.30 15.24
N ASN A 156 6.85 8.41 15.86
CA ASN A 156 5.59 7.91 15.31
C ASN A 156 4.40 8.73 15.80
N LYS A 157 3.52 9.11 14.88
CA LYS A 157 2.20 9.71 15.12
C LYS A 157 1.15 8.73 14.64
N PHE A 158 0.74 7.84 15.54
CA PHE A 158 -0.32 6.86 15.31
C PHE A 158 -1.69 7.53 15.29
N ARG A 159 -2.65 6.91 14.60
CA ARG A 159 -4.02 7.43 14.42
C ARG A 159 -4.08 8.84 13.81
N HIS A 160 -3.09 9.22 13.01
CA HIS A 160 -3.04 10.48 12.27
C HIS A 160 -3.20 10.22 10.77
N ASN A 161 -4.27 10.73 10.16
CA ASN A 161 -4.51 10.66 8.73
C ASN A 161 -4.32 12.03 8.08
N LEU A 162 -3.49 12.14 7.05
CA LEU A 162 -3.31 13.40 6.30
C LEU A 162 -4.62 13.72 5.55
N VAL A 163 -5.18 14.92 5.78
CA VAL A 163 -6.45 15.35 5.15
C VAL A 163 -6.32 16.65 4.37
N ALA A 164 -5.35 17.50 4.69
CA ALA A 164 -5.10 18.73 3.93
C ALA A 164 -3.63 19.14 3.94
N ILE A 165 -3.25 19.94 2.96
CA ILE A 165 -1.93 20.59 2.89
C ILE A 165 -2.09 22.05 2.47
N ASP A 166 -1.41 22.94 3.17
CA ASP A 166 -1.13 24.29 2.74
C ASP A 166 0.28 24.30 2.15
N VAL A 167 0.37 24.21 0.83
CA VAL A 167 1.65 24.16 0.10
C VAL A 167 2.45 25.45 0.28
N ASN A 168 1.78 26.60 0.35
CA ASN A 168 2.45 27.90 0.45
C ASN A 168 3.10 28.10 1.81
N ASN A 169 2.39 27.72 2.87
CA ASN A 169 2.88 27.85 4.26
C ASN A 169 3.62 26.60 4.74
N LYS A 170 3.69 25.54 3.93
CA LYS A 170 4.27 24.23 4.26
C LYS A 170 3.72 23.64 5.56
N VAL A 171 2.39 23.58 5.64
CA VAL A 171 1.66 22.98 6.78
C VAL A 171 0.83 21.81 6.29
N ALA A 172 0.94 20.68 6.96
CA ALA A 172 0.13 19.49 6.73
C ALA A 172 -0.88 19.34 7.89
N THR A 173 -2.16 19.22 7.56
CA THR A 173 -3.25 19.02 8.53
C THR A 173 -3.64 17.56 8.57
N PHE A 174 -3.61 17.00 9.78
CA PHE A 174 -3.97 15.61 10.06
C PHE A 174 -5.27 15.56 10.86
N GLU A 175 -6.14 14.62 10.51
CA GLU A 175 -7.21 14.17 11.39
C GLU A 175 -6.63 13.12 12.35
N GLU A 176 -6.56 13.47 13.63
CA GLU A 176 -6.14 12.57 14.70
C GLU A 176 -7.37 11.95 15.35
N THR A 177 -7.43 10.62 15.41
CA THR A 177 -8.41 9.88 16.23
C THR A 177 -7.78 9.55 17.58
N TYR A 178 -8.42 9.93 18.68
CA TYR A 178 -7.97 9.64 20.04
C TYR A 178 -9.08 9.01 20.87
N GLU A 179 -8.69 8.19 21.84
CA GLU A 179 -9.61 7.50 22.74
C GLU A 179 -9.85 8.34 24.00
N ILE A 180 -11.11 8.43 24.40
CA ILE A 180 -11.54 9.02 25.68
C ILE A 180 -11.96 7.90 26.60
N LYS A 181 -11.35 7.91 27.79
CA LYS A 181 -11.69 7.01 28.89
C LYS A 181 -12.92 7.55 29.62
N GLY A 182 -14.04 6.86 29.46
CA GLY A 182 -15.33 7.11 30.09
C GLY A 182 -15.44 6.51 31.49
N GLU A 183 -16.67 6.24 31.91
CA GLU A 183 -16.96 5.66 33.22
C GLU A 183 -16.49 4.21 33.32
N TYR A 184 -16.18 3.76 34.53
CA TYR A 184 -15.85 2.36 34.79
C TYR A 184 -17.15 1.59 34.96
N ASP A 185 -17.34 0.55 34.16
CA ASP A 185 -18.43 -0.40 34.30
C ASP A 185 -17.99 -1.50 35.29
N GLU A 186 -18.57 -1.48 36.49
CA GLU A 186 -18.27 -2.47 37.53
C GLU A 186 -18.73 -3.89 37.16
N ASP A 187 -19.74 -4.03 36.30
CA ASP A 187 -20.25 -5.34 35.86
C ASP A 187 -19.36 -5.95 34.75
N LEU A 188 -18.75 -5.11 33.91
CA LEU A 188 -17.83 -5.53 32.84
C LEU A 188 -16.35 -5.49 33.23
N GLU A 189 -16.02 -4.92 34.39
CA GLU A 189 -14.65 -4.68 34.86
C GLU A 189 -13.78 -3.89 33.84
N GLU A 190 -14.42 -3.03 33.04
CA GLU A 190 -13.81 -2.29 31.96
C GLU A 190 -14.23 -0.81 32.00
N TYR A 191 -13.44 0.06 31.38
CA TYR A 191 -13.85 1.45 31.16
C TYR A 191 -14.59 1.56 29.83
N ASP A 192 -15.64 2.36 29.79
CA ASP A 192 -16.21 2.81 28.52
C ASP A 192 -15.13 3.56 27.74
N MET A 193 -14.91 3.16 26.49
CA MET A 193 -13.96 3.81 25.59
C MET A 193 -14.73 4.39 24.41
N SER A 194 -14.64 5.70 24.19
CA SER A 194 -15.17 6.35 22.99
C SER A 194 -14.03 6.92 22.15
N GLU A 195 -14.25 7.05 20.84
CA GLU A 195 -13.29 7.68 19.94
C GLU A 195 -13.78 9.07 19.54
N GLU A 196 -12.90 10.06 19.63
CA GLU A 196 -13.12 11.41 19.11
C GLU A 196 -12.05 11.77 18.08
N THR A 197 -12.33 12.80 17.27
CA THR A 197 -11.38 13.31 16.26
C THR A 197 -11.05 14.78 16.49
N ARG A 198 -9.81 15.16 16.19
CA ARG A 198 -9.38 16.56 16.14
C ARG A 198 -8.43 16.80 14.97
N MET A 199 -8.37 18.05 14.52
CA MET A 199 -7.41 18.47 13.49
C MET A 199 -6.09 18.90 14.14
N VAL A 200 -4.97 18.38 13.62
CA VAL A 200 -3.61 18.66 14.10
C VAL A 200 -2.77 19.15 12.92
N ASP A 201 -2.27 20.37 13.03
CA ASP A 201 -1.37 20.95 12.04
C ASP A 201 0.09 20.64 12.39
N MET A 202 0.87 20.23 11.39
CA MET A 202 2.30 20.00 11.49
C MET A 202 3.02 20.73 10.34
N SER A 203 3.97 21.59 10.69
CA SER A 203 4.87 22.20 9.70
C SER A 203 5.87 21.17 9.19
N TYR A 204 6.24 21.27 7.92
CA TYR A 204 7.25 20.41 7.30
C TYR A 204 8.26 21.23 6.51
N ASP A 205 9.52 20.81 6.50
CA ASP A 205 10.46 21.22 5.46
C ASP A 205 10.31 20.32 4.24
N PHE A 206 10.11 19.03 4.52
CA PHE A 206 9.96 17.94 3.57
C PHE A 206 8.80 17.00 3.98
N ILE A 207 8.00 16.54 3.02
CA ILE A 207 6.92 15.57 3.25
C ILE A 207 6.85 14.55 2.11
N HIS A 208 6.89 13.26 2.47
CA HIS A 208 6.61 12.15 1.55
C HIS A 208 5.17 11.68 1.73
N ILE A 209 4.37 11.87 0.69
CA ILE A 209 2.94 11.55 0.66
C ILE A 209 2.74 10.16 0.07
N VAL A 210 2.00 9.32 0.80
CA VAL A 210 1.32 8.17 0.17
C VAL A 210 -0.11 8.59 -0.12
N PRO A 211 -0.52 8.68 -1.40
CA PRO A 211 -1.85 9.13 -1.74
C PRO A 211 -2.89 8.14 -1.19
N PRO A 212 -4.08 8.61 -0.81
CA PRO A 212 -5.24 7.75 -0.71
C PRO A 212 -5.42 6.94 -2.00
N MET A 213 -5.81 5.66 -1.88
CA MET A 213 -5.97 4.78 -3.04
C MET A 213 -7.36 4.14 -3.04
N GLY A 214 -7.89 3.94 -4.25
CA GLY A 214 -9.24 3.42 -4.49
C GLY A 214 -9.29 2.40 -5.62
N ALA A 215 -10.41 1.69 -5.71
CA ALA A 215 -10.75 0.93 -6.91
C ALA A 215 -11.09 1.92 -8.05
N SER A 216 -10.97 1.46 -9.31
CA SER A 216 -11.32 2.33 -10.43
C SER A 216 -12.78 2.76 -10.41
N GLN A 217 -13.05 3.99 -10.87
CA GLN A 217 -14.41 4.53 -10.86
C GLN A 217 -15.39 3.63 -11.62
N ALA A 218 -14.96 3.07 -12.76
CA ALA A 218 -15.75 2.10 -13.53
C ALA A 218 -16.17 0.87 -12.70
N LEU A 219 -15.31 0.38 -11.80
CA LEU A 219 -15.63 -0.73 -10.91
C LEU A 219 -16.55 -0.29 -9.76
N VAL A 220 -16.28 0.87 -9.16
CA VAL A 220 -17.07 1.43 -8.06
C VAL A 220 -18.53 1.66 -8.49
N ASP A 221 -18.74 2.14 -9.71
CA ASP A 221 -20.08 2.40 -10.27
C ASP A 221 -20.77 1.14 -10.79
N SER A 222 -20.05 0.01 -10.87
CA SER A 222 -20.59 -1.25 -11.37
C SER A 222 -21.26 -2.09 -10.29
N THR A 223 -21.98 -3.11 -10.72
CA THR A 223 -22.51 -4.14 -9.83
C THR A 223 -21.44 -5.13 -9.37
N LEU A 224 -20.19 -5.07 -9.84
CA LEU A 224 -19.12 -6.03 -9.47
C LEU A 224 -18.46 -5.75 -8.12
N GLY A 225 -18.64 -4.54 -7.58
CA GLY A 225 -18.07 -4.16 -6.28
C GLY A 225 -18.83 -4.79 -5.10
N TRP A 226 -18.15 -4.96 -3.96
CA TRP A 226 -18.85 -5.16 -2.69
C TRP A 226 -19.77 -3.97 -2.41
N GLN A 227 -20.97 -4.25 -1.93
CA GLN A 227 -22.00 -3.22 -1.73
C GLN A 227 -21.94 -2.56 -0.34
N LYS A 228 -21.25 -3.19 0.62
CA LYS A 228 -21.18 -2.75 2.02
C LYS A 228 -19.87 -3.14 2.70
N GLY A 229 -19.63 -2.58 3.88
CA GLY A 229 -18.45 -2.85 4.69
C GLY A 229 -17.20 -2.12 4.19
N SER A 230 -16.05 -2.43 4.80
CA SER A 230 -14.76 -1.80 4.48
C SER A 230 -14.26 -2.12 3.06
N ALA A 231 -14.76 -3.18 2.44
CA ALA A 231 -14.43 -3.55 1.06
C ALA A 231 -15.37 -2.90 0.02
N LYS A 232 -16.32 -2.03 0.42
CA LYS A 232 -17.27 -1.40 -0.51
C LYS A 232 -16.53 -0.75 -1.70
N GLY A 233 -17.03 -1.00 -2.91
CA GLY A 233 -16.45 -0.50 -4.16
C GLY A 233 -15.27 -1.33 -4.71
N TRP A 234 -14.68 -2.22 -3.91
CA TRP A 234 -13.67 -3.17 -4.38
C TRP A 234 -14.32 -4.43 -4.95
N LEU A 235 -13.63 -5.16 -5.82
CA LEU A 235 -14.19 -6.31 -6.52
C LEU A 235 -14.63 -7.43 -5.56
N GLU A 236 -15.87 -7.90 -5.69
CA GLU A 236 -16.47 -8.93 -4.83
C GLU A 236 -16.11 -10.35 -5.28
N VAL A 237 -14.87 -10.76 -5.01
CA VAL A 237 -14.41 -12.15 -5.21
C VAL A 237 -14.47 -12.98 -3.94
N ASP A 238 -14.62 -14.29 -4.09
CA ASP A 238 -14.28 -15.26 -3.04
C ASP A 238 -12.77 -15.21 -2.77
N GLN A 239 -12.39 -15.12 -1.50
CA GLN A 239 -10.99 -14.95 -1.10
C GLN A 239 -10.10 -16.16 -1.40
N TYR A 240 -10.69 -17.36 -1.60
CA TYR A 240 -9.94 -18.56 -1.91
C TYR A 240 -9.94 -18.84 -3.41
N THR A 241 -11.09 -18.83 -4.07
CA THR A 241 -11.17 -19.22 -5.49
C THR A 241 -10.85 -18.07 -6.43
N LEU A 242 -10.96 -16.83 -5.96
CA LEU A 242 -10.82 -15.58 -6.73
C LEU A 242 -11.87 -15.43 -7.85
N GLN A 243 -12.92 -16.26 -7.83
CA GLN A 243 -14.11 -16.11 -8.64
C GLN A 243 -15.03 -15.06 -8.01
N HIS A 244 -15.72 -14.27 -8.83
CA HIS A 244 -16.72 -13.33 -8.35
C HIS A 244 -17.88 -14.07 -7.68
N ARG A 245 -18.37 -13.54 -6.56
CA ARG A 245 -19.36 -14.26 -5.72
C ARG A 245 -20.76 -14.34 -6.31
N ARG A 246 -21.05 -13.49 -7.31
CA ARG A 246 -22.37 -13.40 -7.97
C ARG A 246 -22.35 -13.73 -9.46
N TYR A 247 -21.17 -13.76 -10.08
CA TYR A 247 -21.02 -13.94 -11.53
C TYR A 247 -19.97 -15.03 -11.76
N ASP A 248 -20.42 -16.24 -12.10
CA ASP A 248 -19.55 -17.41 -12.16
C ASP A 248 -18.51 -17.34 -13.29
N ASN A 249 -18.71 -16.46 -14.26
CA ASN A 249 -17.80 -16.21 -15.38
C ASN A 249 -16.86 -15.01 -15.16
N VAL A 250 -16.85 -14.40 -13.97
CA VAL A 250 -15.97 -13.28 -13.63
C VAL A 250 -14.97 -13.71 -12.56
N PHE A 251 -13.70 -13.37 -12.75
CA PHE A 251 -12.59 -13.61 -11.81
C PHE A 251 -11.83 -12.32 -11.54
N GLY A 252 -11.08 -12.27 -10.44
CA GLY A 252 -10.30 -11.11 -10.05
C GLY A 252 -8.88 -11.45 -9.66
N ILE A 253 -7.95 -10.53 -9.91
CA ILE A 253 -6.55 -10.66 -9.48
C ILE A 253 -5.95 -9.31 -9.09
N GLY A 254 -5.09 -9.33 -8.08
CA GLY A 254 -4.26 -8.21 -7.65
C GLY A 254 -4.99 -7.21 -6.74
N ASP A 255 -4.54 -5.96 -6.84
CA ASP A 255 -4.91 -4.86 -5.94
C ASP A 255 -6.42 -4.55 -5.93
N VAL A 256 -7.11 -4.87 -7.03
CA VAL A 256 -8.55 -4.59 -7.23
C VAL A 256 -9.45 -5.47 -6.34
N CYS A 257 -8.96 -6.64 -5.91
CA CYS A 257 -9.75 -7.59 -5.13
C CYS A 257 -10.11 -7.01 -3.76
N GLY A 258 -11.40 -7.03 -3.41
CA GLY A 258 -11.91 -6.64 -2.10
C GLY A 258 -11.73 -7.70 -1.02
N ILE A 259 -10.54 -8.27 -0.90
CA ILE A 259 -10.20 -9.33 0.06
C ILE A 259 -8.99 -8.92 0.92
N PRO A 260 -8.81 -9.52 2.11
CA PRO A 260 -7.61 -9.27 2.90
C PRO A 260 -6.34 -9.76 2.17
N LEU A 261 -5.20 -9.11 2.44
CA LEU A 261 -3.86 -9.56 2.03
C LEU A 261 -3.63 -9.74 0.51
N CYS A 262 -4.21 -8.89 -0.34
CA CYS A 262 -4.04 -9.02 -1.81
C CYS A 262 -3.24 -7.91 -2.50
N ARG A 263 -2.87 -6.81 -1.81
CA ARG A 263 -2.34 -5.58 -2.43
C ARG A 263 -0.81 -5.53 -2.51
N THR A 264 -0.21 -6.60 -3.02
CA THR A 264 1.24 -6.68 -3.27
C THR A 264 1.52 -7.47 -4.55
N GLY A 265 2.66 -7.21 -5.19
CA GLY A 265 3.11 -8.04 -6.32
C GLY A 265 3.31 -9.51 -5.94
N GLY A 266 3.69 -9.80 -4.69
CA GLY A 266 3.81 -11.17 -4.20
C GLY A 266 2.47 -11.88 -4.03
N SER A 267 1.41 -11.15 -3.66
CA SER A 267 0.05 -11.68 -3.65
C SER A 267 -0.46 -11.94 -5.07
N ALA A 268 -0.31 -10.97 -5.99
CA ALA A 268 -0.69 -11.14 -7.39
C ALA A 268 0.01 -12.36 -8.04
N ARG A 269 1.29 -12.58 -7.71
CA ARG A 269 2.03 -13.78 -8.12
C ARG A 269 1.34 -15.07 -7.68
N HIS A 270 0.97 -15.20 -6.41
CA HIS A 270 0.32 -16.42 -5.90
C HIS A 270 -1.13 -16.56 -6.38
N GLN A 271 -1.80 -15.45 -6.66
CA GLN A 271 -3.14 -15.45 -7.22
C GLN A 271 -3.17 -15.95 -8.67
N GLY A 272 -2.14 -15.65 -9.47
CA GLY A 272 -2.06 -16.02 -10.89
C GLY A 272 -2.39 -17.50 -11.17
N PRO A 273 -1.63 -18.47 -10.61
CA PRO A 273 -1.91 -19.90 -10.78
C PRO A 273 -3.30 -20.32 -10.31
N ILE A 274 -3.84 -19.69 -9.26
CA ILE A 274 -5.17 -19.99 -8.72
C ILE A 274 -6.26 -19.53 -9.68
N VAL A 275 -6.19 -18.28 -10.15
CA VAL A 275 -7.13 -17.72 -11.13
C VAL A 275 -7.11 -18.53 -12.41
N VAL A 276 -5.93 -18.84 -12.95
CA VAL A 276 -5.81 -19.63 -14.19
C VAL A 276 -6.39 -21.03 -14.00
N GLY A 277 -6.03 -21.73 -12.92
CA GLY A 277 -6.53 -23.07 -12.65
C GLY A 277 -8.06 -23.11 -12.48
N ASN A 278 -8.63 -22.14 -11.77
CA ASN A 278 -10.07 -22.06 -11.54
C ASN A 278 -10.82 -21.57 -12.79
N LEU A 279 -10.27 -20.66 -13.57
CA LEU A 279 -10.85 -20.23 -14.85
C LEU A 279 -10.92 -21.40 -15.84
N VAL A 280 -9.85 -22.19 -15.97
CA VAL A 280 -9.84 -23.39 -16.81
C VAL A 280 -10.87 -24.41 -16.30
N ALA A 281 -10.97 -24.62 -14.98
CA ALA A 281 -11.99 -25.50 -14.42
C ALA A 281 -13.41 -25.00 -14.73
N ALA A 282 -13.68 -23.70 -14.62
CA ALA A 282 -14.96 -23.11 -14.94
C ALA A 282 -15.33 -23.26 -16.43
N LEU A 283 -14.36 -23.02 -17.33
CA LEU A 283 -14.51 -23.26 -18.78
C LEU A 283 -14.89 -24.72 -19.09
N GLU A 284 -14.38 -25.66 -18.32
CA GLU A 284 -14.67 -27.09 -18.48
C GLU A 284 -15.88 -27.58 -17.67
N GLY A 285 -16.58 -26.70 -16.94
CA GLY A 285 -17.69 -27.07 -16.05
C GLY A 285 -17.27 -27.96 -14.86
N LYS A 286 -16.01 -27.85 -14.42
CA LYS A 286 -15.43 -28.63 -13.32
C LYS A 286 -15.41 -27.82 -12.01
N PRO A 287 -15.37 -28.48 -10.84
CA PRO A 287 -15.22 -27.81 -9.56
C PRO A 287 -13.92 -27.00 -9.45
N LEU A 288 -14.01 -25.83 -8.82
CA LEU A 288 -12.85 -24.96 -8.55
C LEU A 288 -12.02 -25.53 -7.41
N LYS A 289 -10.78 -25.96 -7.71
CA LYS A 289 -9.88 -26.61 -6.74
C LYS A 289 -8.79 -25.69 -6.23
N GLY A 290 -8.43 -24.65 -6.97
CA GLY A 290 -7.43 -23.68 -6.56
C GLY A 290 -7.93 -22.88 -5.37
N LYS A 291 -7.09 -22.76 -4.33
CA LYS A 291 -7.36 -21.96 -3.14
C LYS A 291 -6.17 -21.04 -2.86
N PHE A 292 -6.41 -19.75 -2.91
CA PHE A 292 -5.49 -18.72 -2.42
C PHE A 292 -5.54 -18.71 -0.89
N ASP A 293 -4.39 -18.86 -0.26
CA ASP A 293 -4.23 -18.93 1.20
C ASP A 293 -4.04 -17.56 1.84
N GLY A 294 -4.09 -16.49 1.04
CA GLY A 294 -3.82 -15.13 1.50
C GLY A 294 -2.35 -14.74 1.49
N TYR A 295 -1.45 -15.54 0.90
CA TYR A 295 -0.02 -15.25 0.91
C TYR A 295 0.27 -13.82 0.41
N THR A 296 1.10 -13.13 1.18
CA THR A 296 1.60 -11.80 0.86
C THR A 296 2.99 -11.61 1.43
N VAL A 297 3.73 -10.66 0.85
CA VAL A 297 5.10 -10.36 1.26
C VAL A 297 5.37 -8.86 1.20
N CYS A 298 6.05 -8.35 2.23
CA CYS A 298 6.53 -6.99 2.29
C CYS A 298 8.03 -6.98 2.60
N PRO A 299 8.89 -6.81 1.57
CA PRO A 299 10.32 -6.61 1.80
C PRO A 299 10.56 -5.17 2.27
N ILE A 300 10.63 -4.96 3.58
CA ILE A 300 10.84 -3.64 4.18
C ILE A 300 12.33 -3.33 4.17
N LYS A 301 12.74 -2.32 3.38
CA LYS A 301 14.10 -1.78 3.38
C LYS A 301 14.30 -0.99 4.66
N THR A 302 15.10 -1.51 5.59
CA THR A 302 15.33 -0.93 6.92
C THR A 302 16.58 -0.06 6.97
N GLU A 303 17.49 -0.25 6.02
CA GLU A 303 18.64 0.59 5.69
C GLU A 303 19.17 0.16 4.31
N TYR A 304 20.11 0.91 3.73
CA TYR A 304 20.77 0.46 2.51
C TYR A 304 21.58 -0.80 2.79
N GLY A 305 21.21 -1.89 2.14
CA GLY A 305 21.87 -3.18 2.33
C GLY A 305 21.15 -4.11 3.31
N GLN A 306 20.00 -3.72 3.89
CA GLN A 306 19.23 -4.62 4.75
C GLN A 306 17.75 -4.60 4.39
N ILE A 307 17.13 -5.79 4.35
CA ILE A 307 15.69 -5.95 4.21
C ILE A 307 15.18 -6.88 5.29
N LEU A 308 14.12 -6.44 5.98
CA LEU A 308 13.25 -7.28 6.79
C LEU A 308 12.18 -7.88 5.86
N MET A 309 12.16 -9.20 5.73
CA MET A 309 11.29 -9.92 4.80
C MET A 309 10.03 -10.40 5.52
N ALA A 310 9.01 -9.55 5.57
CA ALA A 310 7.75 -9.88 6.23
C ALA A 310 6.85 -10.70 5.30
N GLU A 311 6.74 -12.01 5.55
CA GLU A 311 5.89 -12.95 4.80
C GLU A 311 4.79 -13.52 5.70
N PHE A 312 3.56 -13.51 5.22
CA PHE A 312 2.39 -13.92 6.00
C PHE A 312 1.21 -14.25 5.09
N ASN A 313 0.25 -15.02 5.61
CA ASN A 313 -0.98 -15.42 4.92
C ASN A 313 -2.18 -15.31 5.88
N TYR A 314 -3.32 -15.92 5.56
CA TYR A 314 -4.50 -15.87 6.43
C TYR A 314 -4.33 -16.55 7.78
N GLU A 315 -3.39 -17.48 7.91
CA GLU A 315 -3.16 -18.26 9.13
C GLU A 315 -2.11 -17.62 10.05
N GLY A 316 -1.26 -16.74 9.52
CA GLY A 316 -0.22 -16.08 10.31
C GLY A 316 1.04 -15.81 9.50
N VAL A 317 2.18 -15.80 10.18
CA VAL A 317 3.49 -15.63 9.55
C VAL A 317 3.87 -16.89 8.77
N ALA A 318 4.30 -16.69 7.52
CA ALA A 318 4.45 -17.75 6.53
C ALA A 318 5.74 -17.55 5.68
N PRO A 319 6.93 -17.63 6.30
CA PRO A 319 8.20 -17.39 5.62
C PRO A 319 8.51 -18.48 4.59
N THR A 320 8.96 -18.08 3.39
CA THR A 320 9.40 -19.02 2.35
C THR A 320 10.63 -19.81 2.79
N ILE A 321 11.49 -19.21 3.61
CA ILE A 321 12.66 -19.86 4.20
C ILE A 321 12.45 -20.04 5.71
N PRO A 322 11.88 -21.15 6.17
CA PRO A 322 11.35 -21.28 7.54
C PRO A 322 12.42 -21.30 8.64
N PHE A 323 13.68 -21.59 8.30
CA PHE A 323 14.78 -21.60 9.25
C PHE A 323 15.44 -20.23 9.43
N LEU A 324 15.09 -19.24 8.61
CA LEU A 324 15.54 -17.86 8.80
C LEU A 324 14.46 -17.09 9.55
N ASN A 325 14.84 -16.42 10.65
CA ASN A 325 13.93 -15.51 11.34
C ASN A 325 13.49 -14.40 10.35
N PRO A 326 12.18 -14.28 10.03
CA PRO A 326 11.69 -13.30 9.06
C PRO A 326 11.69 -11.87 9.63
N ALA A 327 11.75 -11.72 10.96
CA ALA A 327 11.78 -10.43 11.65
C ALA A 327 13.20 -9.84 11.80
N GLU A 328 14.22 -10.51 11.25
CA GLU A 328 15.60 -10.03 11.27
C GLU A 328 15.96 -9.41 9.90
N PRO A 329 16.42 -8.14 9.84
CA PRO A 329 16.92 -7.56 8.60
C PRO A 329 18.16 -8.30 8.08
N ARG A 330 18.22 -8.58 6.76
CA ARG A 330 19.37 -9.26 6.14
C ARG A 330 19.80 -8.66 4.81
N PHE A 331 21.11 -8.65 4.58
CA PHE A 331 21.70 -8.30 3.27
C PHE A 331 21.35 -9.28 2.16
N PHE A 332 21.19 -10.56 2.48
CA PHE A 332 20.77 -11.55 1.49
C PHE A 332 19.45 -11.15 0.82
N TRP A 333 18.49 -10.65 1.60
CA TRP A 333 17.21 -10.16 1.09
C TRP A 333 17.36 -8.89 0.24
N TRP A 334 18.26 -7.98 0.64
CA TRP A 334 18.60 -6.81 -0.17
C TRP A 334 19.15 -7.20 -1.54
N ALA A 335 20.13 -8.12 -1.58
CA ALA A 335 20.70 -8.60 -2.83
C ALA A 335 19.65 -9.32 -3.69
N PHE A 336 18.76 -10.10 -3.08
CA PHE A 336 17.65 -10.75 -3.77
C PHE A 336 16.67 -9.73 -4.39
N ASP A 337 16.24 -8.72 -3.62
CA ASP A 337 15.33 -7.66 -4.10
C ASP A 337 15.93 -6.90 -5.29
N LEU A 338 17.20 -6.51 -5.19
CA LEU A 338 17.85 -5.68 -6.20
C LEU A 338 18.17 -6.44 -7.50
N TYR A 339 18.67 -7.68 -7.37
CA TYR A 339 19.24 -8.40 -8.51
C TYR A 339 18.35 -9.50 -9.07
N GLN A 340 17.45 -10.09 -8.27
CA GLN A 340 16.66 -11.25 -8.69
C GLN A 340 15.20 -10.89 -9.00
N LEU A 341 14.55 -10.06 -8.17
CA LEU A 341 13.12 -9.78 -8.34
C LEU A 341 12.77 -9.14 -9.69
N LYS A 342 13.59 -8.21 -10.19
CA LYS A 342 13.34 -7.57 -11.49
C LYS A 342 13.39 -8.56 -12.65
N PRO A 343 14.46 -9.38 -12.84
CA PRO A 343 14.46 -10.46 -13.82
C PRO A 343 13.31 -11.45 -13.63
N MET A 344 13.00 -11.86 -12.39
CA MET A 344 11.92 -12.81 -12.11
C MET A 344 10.56 -12.24 -12.52
N TYR A 345 10.31 -10.95 -12.28
CA TYR A 345 9.11 -10.26 -12.72
C TYR A 345 8.96 -10.28 -14.24
N TRP A 346 9.98 -9.82 -14.98
CA TRP A 346 9.89 -9.67 -16.45
C TRP A 346 9.94 -11.00 -17.21
N TYR A 347 10.82 -11.92 -16.79
CA TYR A 347 11.10 -13.13 -17.55
C TYR A 347 10.32 -14.35 -17.06
N LEU A 348 9.79 -14.34 -15.84
CA LEU A 348 9.01 -15.46 -15.31
C LEU A 348 7.54 -15.05 -15.08
N MET A 349 7.28 -14.08 -14.19
CA MET A 349 5.92 -13.72 -13.76
C MET A 349 5.07 -13.22 -14.92
N LEU A 350 5.54 -12.22 -15.68
CA LEU A 350 4.80 -11.67 -16.83
C LEU A 350 4.68 -12.64 -18.01
N LYS A 351 5.46 -13.74 -18.01
CA LYS A 351 5.33 -14.81 -18.99
C LYS A 351 4.48 -15.99 -18.50
N GLY A 352 3.93 -15.92 -17.28
CA GLY A 352 3.10 -16.97 -16.70
C GLY A 352 3.86 -18.18 -16.16
N TRP A 353 5.16 -18.05 -15.87
CA TRP A 353 6.01 -19.16 -15.36
C TRP A 353 6.22 -19.11 -13.84
N PHE A 354 5.71 -18.10 -13.14
CA PHE A 354 6.08 -17.82 -11.75
C PHE A 354 4.98 -17.21 -10.90
#